data_AF-A0A6P3AIE6-F1
#
_entry.id   AF-A0A6P3AIE6-F1
#
_cell.length_a   1.000
_cell.length_b   1.000
_cell.length_c   1.000
_cell.angle_alpha   90.00
_cell.angle_beta   90.00
_cell.angle_gamma   90.00
#
_symmetry.space_group_name_H-M   'P 1'
#
loop_
_entity.id
_entity.type
_entity.pdbx_description
1 polymer ?
#
loop_
_entity_poly.entity_id
_entity_poly.type
_entity_poly.pdbx_seq_one_letter_code
_entity_poly.pdbx_strand_id
1 'polypeptide(L)'
;MPLQSNYPNTLHYVRQNARRLTYDIGYYLSPHSDGAITVGYEIVQAAHHGRIGCAATTLDFRGSLEEAERYLVKQLEAMVEDLPESWESDQYRNRKETDESAVEHAWLIRSIYGYWPKFHDAGVLAIALRRVNVNGGWQTDMELTIRHAGQDNPAWKGPQTPCRITFLFEDVEGTEFATENVAYPSWIYDLRFSHCDDGRIQIDLNPSTGIGILLYCRAATVIRIEPCAADDVGI
;
A
#
# COMPACT_ATOMS: atom_id res chain seq x y z
N MET A 1 10.89 11.63 -9.99
CA MET A 1 10.83 11.80 -8.53
C MET A 1 12.01 11.02 -7.97
N PRO A 2 12.78 11.55 -7.00
CA PRO A 2 13.77 10.72 -6.30
C PRO A 2 13.05 9.56 -5.60
N LEU A 3 13.75 8.43 -5.43
CA LEU A 3 13.28 7.31 -4.62
C LEU A 3 12.81 7.85 -3.26
N GLN A 4 11.57 7.55 -2.88
CA GLN A 4 10.97 8.09 -1.65
C GLN A 4 11.37 7.29 -0.41
N SER A 5 11.85 6.07 -0.63
CA SER A 5 12.33 5.15 0.39
C SER A 5 13.63 5.67 1.02
N ASN A 6 13.56 6.31 2.20
CA ASN A 6 14.71 6.83 2.94
C ASN A 6 15.26 5.83 4.00
N TYR A 7 15.25 4.53 3.70
CA TYR A 7 15.77 3.55 4.65
C TYR A 7 17.31 3.63 4.76
N PRO A 8 17.88 3.47 5.96
CA PRO A 8 19.33 3.33 6.13
C PRO A 8 19.85 2.19 5.25
N ASN A 9 20.94 2.41 4.51
CA ASN A 9 21.58 1.43 3.62
C ASN A 9 20.79 1.07 2.35
N THR A 10 19.97 1.99 1.83
CA THR A 10 19.39 1.83 0.49
C THR A 10 20.51 1.86 -0.56
N LEU A 11 20.57 0.82 -1.39
CA LEU A 11 21.44 0.68 -2.56
C LEU A 11 20.70 1.17 -3.79
N HIS A 12 21.45 1.78 -4.72
CA HIS A 12 20.88 2.50 -5.85
C HIS A 12 21.62 2.16 -7.15
N TYR A 13 20.87 1.89 -8.22
CA TYR A 13 21.44 1.80 -9.56
C TYR A 13 20.43 2.22 -10.64
N VAL A 14 20.96 2.63 -11.79
CA VAL A 14 20.17 2.99 -12.97
C VAL A 14 20.27 1.87 -13.99
N ARG A 15 19.13 1.46 -14.54
CA ARG A 15 19.04 0.45 -15.60
C ARG A 15 18.27 0.98 -16.79
N GLN A 16 18.69 0.55 -17.98
CA GLN A 16 17.91 0.72 -19.20
C GLN A 16 17.41 -0.65 -19.67
N ASN A 17 16.12 -0.79 -19.93
CA ASN A 17 15.56 -2.05 -20.45
C ASN A 17 15.82 -2.19 -21.97
N ALA A 18 15.43 -3.34 -22.55
CA ALA A 18 15.61 -3.60 -23.99
C ALA A 18 14.95 -2.56 -24.91
N ARG A 19 13.90 -1.89 -24.42
CA ARG A 19 13.16 -0.81 -25.11
C ARG A 19 13.78 0.58 -24.96
N ARG A 20 14.95 0.68 -24.34
CA ARG A 20 15.66 1.94 -24.06
C ARG A 20 14.97 2.85 -23.05
N LEU A 21 14.07 2.33 -22.23
CA LEU A 21 13.47 3.07 -21.13
C LEU A 21 14.39 3.03 -19.91
N THR A 22 14.60 4.18 -19.28
CA THR A 22 15.51 4.34 -18.14
C THR A 22 14.74 4.27 -16.82
N TYR A 23 15.24 3.46 -15.90
CA TYR A 23 14.68 3.23 -14.58
C TYR A 23 15.73 3.50 -13.50
N ASP A 24 15.33 4.23 -12.46
CA ASP A 24 16.06 4.41 -11.20
C ASP A 24 15.53 3.38 -10.20
N ILE A 25 16.43 2.56 -9.65
CA ILE A 25 16.08 1.41 -8.82
C ILE A 25 16.78 1.57 -7.47
N GLY A 26 15.96 1.69 -6.43
CA GLY A 26 16.39 1.66 -5.04
C GLY A 26 16.00 0.36 -4.39
N TYR A 27 16.87 -0.23 -3.58
CA TYR A 27 16.52 -1.40 -2.79
C TYR A 27 17.32 -1.51 -1.50
N TYR A 28 16.84 -2.28 -0.54
CA TYR A 28 17.57 -2.63 0.66
C TYR A 28 17.33 -4.10 1.02
N LEU A 29 18.26 -4.67 1.78
CA LEU A 29 18.15 -6.00 2.37
C LEU A 29 18.35 -5.89 3.88
N SER A 30 17.49 -6.54 4.64
CA SER A 30 17.53 -6.57 6.10
C SER A 30 17.53 -8.04 6.56
N PRO A 31 18.67 -8.59 7.00
CA PRO A 31 18.74 -9.95 7.51
C PRO A 31 18.13 -10.03 8.92
N HIS A 32 17.43 -11.12 9.19
CA HIS A 32 16.85 -11.47 10.48
C HIS A 32 17.68 -12.54 11.19
N SER A 33 17.49 -12.67 12.50
CA SER A 33 18.23 -13.63 13.34
C SER A 33 17.91 -15.10 13.04
N ASP A 34 16.76 -15.38 12.43
CA ASP A 34 16.33 -16.70 11.97
C ASP A 34 16.87 -17.07 10.57
N GLY A 35 17.64 -16.17 9.95
CA GLY A 35 18.19 -16.34 8.61
C GLY A 35 17.27 -15.89 7.47
N ALA A 36 16.06 -15.38 7.77
CA ALA A 36 15.22 -14.73 6.77
C ALA A 36 15.84 -13.39 6.34
N ILE A 37 15.55 -12.94 5.12
CA ILE A 37 15.99 -11.64 4.61
C ILE A 37 14.75 -10.88 4.13
N THR A 38 14.42 -9.77 4.76
CA THR A 38 13.42 -8.85 4.22
C THR A 38 14.08 -7.94 3.19
N VAL A 39 13.43 -7.76 2.06
CA VAL A 39 13.84 -6.85 1.01
C VAL A 39 12.78 -5.80 0.81
N GLY A 40 13.19 -4.57 0.54
CA GLY A 40 12.32 -3.55 0.00
C GLY A 40 12.93 -2.98 -1.26
N TYR A 41 12.10 -2.66 -2.26
CA TYR A 41 12.56 -2.03 -3.48
C TYR A 41 11.55 -1.00 -4.00
N GLU A 42 12.07 -0.08 -4.80
CA GLU A 42 11.33 0.95 -5.52
C GLU A 42 11.95 1.11 -6.91
N ILE A 43 11.11 1.07 -7.95
CA ILE A 43 11.48 1.24 -9.35
C ILE A 43 10.74 2.45 -9.89
N VAL A 44 11.49 3.46 -10.33
CA VAL A 44 10.95 4.72 -10.86
C VAL A 44 11.41 4.88 -12.31
N GLN A 45 10.48 5.12 -13.22
CA GLN A 45 10.85 5.40 -14.62
C GLN A 45 11.17 6.89 -14.79
N ALA A 46 12.35 7.16 -15.36
CA ALA A 46 12.88 8.52 -15.45
C ALA A 46 11.98 9.48 -16.25
N ALA A 47 11.34 8.98 -17.32
CA ALA A 47 10.55 9.79 -18.26
C ALA A 47 9.23 10.31 -17.68
N HIS A 48 8.58 9.54 -16.80
CA HIS A 48 7.26 9.89 -16.27
C HIS A 48 7.27 10.21 -14.77
N HIS A 49 8.42 10.05 -14.10
CA HIS A 49 8.56 10.27 -12.66
C HIS A 49 7.59 9.45 -11.78
N GLY A 50 6.92 8.45 -12.37
CA GLY A 50 6.00 7.54 -11.70
C GLY A 50 6.75 6.34 -11.13
N ARG A 51 6.29 5.88 -9.96
CA ARG A 51 6.73 4.62 -9.35
C ARG A 51 6.01 3.49 -10.08
N ILE A 52 6.77 2.62 -10.75
CA ILE A 52 6.22 1.55 -11.60
C ILE A 52 6.34 0.17 -10.92
N GLY A 53 7.19 0.07 -9.90
CA GLY A 53 7.23 -1.10 -9.03
C GLY A 53 7.66 -0.73 -7.62
N CYS A 54 7.04 -1.32 -6.61
CA CYS A 54 7.46 -1.21 -5.22
C CYS A 54 6.99 -2.44 -4.45
N ALA A 55 7.84 -2.99 -3.60
CA ALA A 55 7.46 -4.04 -2.66
C ALA A 55 8.33 -3.96 -1.40
N ALA A 56 7.81 -4.48 -0.29
CA ALA A 56 8.55 -4.86 0.90
C ALA A 56 8.13 -6.30 1.25
N THR A 57 9.01 -7.28 1.11
CA THR A 57 8.66 -8.70 1.24
C THR A 57 9.83 -9.52 1.78
N THR A 58 9.57 -10.76 2.18
CA THR A 58 10.63 -11.72 2.52
C THR A 58 11.20 -12.31 1.23
N LEU A 59 12.52 -12.22 1.07
CA LEU A 59 13.21 -12.83 -0.05
C LEU A 59 13.28 -14.34 0.16
N ASP A 60 12.63 -15.09 -0.73
CA ASP A 60 12.75 -16.55 -0.78
C ASP A 60 14.13 -16.94 -1.34
N PHE A 61 15.14 -16.87 -0.48
CA PHE A 61 16.53 -17.17 -0.80
C PHE A 61 17.25 -17.70 0.44
N ARG A 62 18.14 -18.68 0.23
CA ARG A 62 19.04 -19.20 1.27
C ARG A 62 20.49 -19.08 0.79
N GLY A 63 21.32 -18.39 1.55
CA GLY A 63 22.72 -18.19 1.22
C GLY A 63 23.30 -17.01 1.98
N SER A 64 24.44 -16.51 1.53
CA SER A 64 25.03 -15.30 2.11
C SER A 64 24.23 -14.05 1.70
N LEU A 65 24.41 -12.95 2.44
CA LEU A 65 23.79 -11.67 2.10
C LEU A 65 24.22 -11.15 0.72
N GLU A 66 25.49 -11.38 0.35
CA GLU A 66 26.02 -11.01 -0.99
C GLU A 66 25.41 -11.84 -2.12
N GLU A 67 25.09 -13.11 -1.86
CA GLU A 67 24.38 -13.94 -2.83
C GLU A 67 22.90 -13.53 -2.94
N ALA A 68 22.28 -13.22 -1.81
CA ALA A 68 20.91 -12.71 -1.75
C ALA A 68 20.76 -11.38 -2.50
N GLU A 69 21.72 -10.46 -2.35
CA GLU A 69 21.76 -9.20 -3.09
C GLU A 69 21.84 -9.43 -4.60
N ARG A 70 22.80 -10.26 -5.07
CA ARG A 70 22.92 -10.58 -6.51
C ARG A 70 21.65 -11.24 -7.05
N TYR A 71 21.02 -12.09 -6.26
CA TYR A 71 19.75 -12.73 -6.61
C TYR A 71 18.62 -11.71 -6.73
N LEU A 72 18.48 -10.80 -5.75
CA LEU A 72 17.49 -9.72 -5.77
C LEU A 72 17.69 -8.80 -6.97
N VAL A 73 18.93 -8.34 -7.23
CA VAL A 73 19.23 -7.49 -8.38
C VAL A 73 18.77 -8.17 -9.66
N LYS A 74 19.11 -9.45 -9.86
CA LYS A 74 18.67 -10.20 -11.05
C LYS A 74 17.14 -10.27 -11.18
N GLN A 75 16.40 -10.40 -10.07
CA GLN A 75 14.94 -10.36 -10.11
C GLN A 75 14.40 -8.98 -10.48
N LEU A 76 14.91 -7.90 -9.88
CA LEU A 76 14.52 -6.53 -10.20
C LEU A 76 14.79 -6.20 -11.66
N GLU A 77 15.94 -6.64 -12.17
CA GLU A 77 16.33 -6.51 -13.56
C GLU A 77 15.36 -7.22 -14.51
N ALA A 78 14.92 -8.43 -14.17
CA ALA A 78 13.92 -9.16 -14.94
C ALA A 78 12.56 -8.45 -14.90
N MET A 79 12.11 -7.99 -13.73
CA MET A 79 10.86 -7.23 -13.61
C MET A 79 10.87 -6.00 -14.52
N VAL A 80 11.98 -5.25 -14.56
CA VAL A 80 12.13 -4.04 -15.38
C VAL A 80 11.97 -4.31 -16.89
N GLU A 81 12.31 -5.51 -17.36
CA GLU A 81 12.07 -5.87 -18.76
C GLU A 81 10.58 -5.99 -19.08
N ASP A 82 9.79 -6.47 -18.12
CA ASP A 82 8.36 -6.76 -18.26
C ASP A 82 7.46 -5.56 -17.89
N LEU A 83 8.00 -4.49 -17.28
CA LEU A 83 7.22 -3.30 -16.92
C LEU A 83 6.62 -2.59 -18.15
N PRO A 84 5.39 -2.06 -18.09
CA PRO A 84 4.78 -1.37 -19.23
C PRO A 84 5.57 -0.10 -19.63
N GLU A 85 5.43 0.34 -20.90
CA GLU A 85 6.13 1.53 -21.41
C GLU A 85 5.65 2.83 -20.76
N SER A 86 4.34 2.89 -20.52
CA SER A 86 3.66 3.91 -19.71
C SER A 86 2.84 3.18 -18.65
N TRP A 87 3.00 3.58 -17.38
CA TRP A 87 2.07 3.19 -16.33
C TRP A 87 1.00 4.27 -16.24
N GLU A 88 -0.09 4.09 -16.98
CA GLU A 88 -1.25 4.96 -16.94
C GLU A 88 -2.31 4.38 -16.00
N SER A 89 -1.97 4.04 -14.75
CA SER A 89 -3.07 3.83 -13.81
C SER A 89 -3.62 5.17 -13.36
N ASP A 90 -4.94 5.24 -13.43
CA ASP A 90 -5.73 6.38 -12.99
C ASP A 90 -5.41 6.75 -11.54
N GLN A 91 -4.84 5.83 -10.76
CA GLN A 91 -4.39 6.03 -9.39
C GLN A 91 -3.34 7.14 -9.30
N TYR A 92 -2.41 7.23 -10.25
CA TYR A 92 -1.41 8.32 -10.25
C TYR A 92 -1.87 9.57 -11.01
N ARG A 93 -2.76 9.43 -12.01
CA ARG A 93 -3.29 10.58 -12.77
C ARG A 93 -4.32 11.39 -11.98
N ASN A 94 -5.20 10.68 -11.27
CA ASN A 94 -6.35 11.25 -10.55
C ASN A 94 -6.13 11.20 -9.04
N ARG A 95 -4.87 11.18 -8.61
CA ARG A 95 -4.53 11.13 -7.19
C ARG A 95 -4.93 12.42 -6.51
N LYS A 96 -5.86 12.33 -5.57
CA LYS A 96 -6.29 13.44 -4.74
C LYS A 96 -5.61 13.36 -3.37
N GLU A 97 -5.48 14.50 -2.71
CA GLU A 97 -5.10 14.52 -1.30
C GLU A 97 -6.27 14.03 -0.44
N THR A 98 -5.94 13.51 0.74
CA THR A 98 -6.97 13.00 1.64
C THR A 98 -7.82 14.16 2.16
N ASP A 99 -9.13 14.00 2.09
CA ASP A 99 -10.15 14.80 2.75
C ASP A 99 -10.81 13.93 3.81
N GLU A 100 -10.47 14.17 5.07
CA GLU A 100 -10.98 13.39 6.19
C GLU A 100 -12.49 13.49 6.35
N SER A 101 -13.11 14.59 5.86
CA SER A 101 -14.55 14.76 5.93
C SER A 101 -15.30 13.79 5.01
N ALA A 102 -14.60 13.15 4.06
CA ALA A 102 -15.14 12.09 3.22
C ALA A 102 -15.40 10.79 3.98
N VAL A 103 -14.91 10.66 5.23
CA VAL A 103 -15.09 9.45 6.04
C VAL A 103 -15.98 9.74 7.24
N GLU A 104 -17.16 9.10 7.25
CA GLU A 104 -18.03 9.13 8.41
C GLU A 104 -17.38 8.46 9.62
N HIS A 105 -17.58 9.06 10.78
CA HIS A 105 -16.94 8.65 12.03
C HIS A 105 -15.40 8.69 12.02
N ALA A 106 -14.78 9.46 11.12
CA ALA A 106 -13.32 9.72 11.12
C ALA A 106 -12.79 10.20 12.48
N TRP A 107 -13.62 10.89 13.27
CA TRP A 107 -13.28 11.36 14.62
C TRP A 107 -12.86 10.22 15.56
N LEU A 108 -13.32 8.97 15.35
CA LEU A 108 -12.90 7.81 16.12
C LEU A 108 -11.40 7.55 15.98
N ILE A 109 -10.87 7.64 14.75
CA ILE A 109 -9.44 7.47 14.47
C ILE A 109 -8.65 8.56 15.18
N ARG A 110 -9.10 9.82 15.08
CA ARG A 110 -8.46 10.94 15.79
C ARG A 110 -8.50 10.80 17.31
N SER A 111 -9.56 10.22 17.87
CA SER A 111 -9.67 10.01 19.32
C SER A 111 -8.62 9.03 19.85
N ILE A 112 -8.16 8.10 19.01
CA ILE A 112 -7.17 7.07 19.36
C ILE A 112 -5.76 7.59 19.10
N TYR A 113 -5.51 8.15 17.92
CA TYR A 113 -4.15 8.51 17.49
C TYR A 113 -3.79 9.97 17.79
N GLY A 114 -4.79 10.85 17.96
CA GLY A 114 -4.61 12.30 18.09
C GLY A 114 -4.46 13.04 16.75
N TYR A 115 -4.40 12.31 15.63
CA TYR A 115 -4.26 12.82 14.27
C TYR A 115 -4.97 11.87 13.28
N TRP A 116 -5.03 12.28 12.01
CA TRP A 116 -5.43 11.40 10.92
C TRP A 116 -4.19 10.75 10.30
N PRO A 117 -4.04 9.42 10.34
CA PRO A 117 -2.89 8.74 9.78
C PRO A 117 -2.91 8.78 8.26
N LYS A 118 -1.71 8.73 7.66
CA LYS A 118 -1.58 8.33 6.25
C LYS A 118 -1.74 6.83 6.07
N PHE A 119 -1.70 6.09 7.18
CA PHE A 119 -1.70 4.63 7.24
C PHE A 119 -0.46 4.03 6.59
N HIS A 120 0.65 4.77 6.56
CA HIS A 120 1.92 4.26 6.08
C HIS A 120 2.37 3.08 6.95
N ASP A 121 2.83 2.00 6.32
CA ASP A 121 3.17 0.72 6.95
C ASP A 121 2.00 0.04 7.69
N ALA A 122 0.76 0.48 7.47
CA ALA A 122 -0.39 -0.27 7.96
C ALA A 122 -0.54 -1.57 7.14
N GLY A 123 -0.90 -2.66 7.82
CA GLY A 123 -1.10 -3.95 7.17
C GLY A 123 -2.54 -4.14 6.73
N VAL A 124 -2.78 -4.51 5.47
CA VAL A 124 -4.12 -4.98 5.05
C VAL A 124 -4.35 -6.36 5.64
N LEU A 125 -5.40 -6.51 6.45
CA LEU A 125 -5.77 -7.79 7.08
C LEU A 125 -6.85 -8.52 6.31
N ALA A 126 -7.85 -7.80 5.81
CA ALA A 126 -8.96 -8.39 5.09
C ALA A 126 -9.60 -7.37 4.14
N ILE A 127 -10.08 -7.90 3.00
CA ILE A 127 -10.98 -7.22 2.10
C ILE A 127 -12.15 -8.15 1.85
N ALA A 128 -13.38 -7.67 2.05
CA ALA A 128 -14.58 -8.43 1.77
C ALA A 128 -15.51 -7.63 0.85
N LEU A 129 -15.98 -8.26 -0.21
CA LEU A 129 -17.01 -7.71 -1.10
C LEU A 129 -18.31 -8.45 -0.85
N ARG A 130 -19.42 -7.71 -0.71
CA ARG A 130 -20.75 -8.28 -0.50
C ARG A 130 -21.74 -7.63 -1.43
N ARG A 131 -22.59 -8.45 -2.06
CA ARG A 131 -23.73 -7.95 -2.84
C ARG A 131 -24.93 -7.87 -1.92
N VAL A 132 -25.50 -6.67 -1.79
CA VAL A 132 -26.64 -6.40 -0.92
C VAL A 132 -27.80 -5.87 -1.72
N ASN A 133 -29.02 -6.19 -1.30
CA ASN A 133 -30.24 -5.62 -1.88
C ASN A 133 -30.73 -4.49 -0.98
N VAL A 134 -30.68 -3.26 -1.47
CA VAL A 134 -31.10 -2.05 -0.76
C VAL A 134 -32.25 -1.43 -1.54
N ASN A 135 -33.44 -1.32 -0.91
CA ASN A 135 -34.63 -0.74 -1.52
C ASN A 135 -35.01 -1.33 -2.90
N GLY A 136 -34.75 -2.62 -3.12
CA GLY A 136 -35.03 -3.31 -4.38
C GLY A 136 -33.93 -3.18 -5.44
N GLY A 137 -32.89 -2.39 -5.20
CA GLY A 137 -31.70 -2.30 -6.02
C GLY A 137 -30.58 -3.19 -5.48
N TRP A 138 -29.82 -3.83 -6.38
CA TRP A 138 -28.59 -4.55 -6.00
C TRP A 138 -27.41 -3.60 -6.07
N GLN A 139 -26.68 -3.48 -4.97
CA GLN A 139 -25.40 -2.78 -4.91
C GLN A 139 -24.30 -3.72 -4.37
N THR A 140 -23.05 -3.32 -4.54
CA THR A 140 -21.90 -4.00 -3.96
C THR A 140 -21.33 -3.13 -2.85
N ASP A 141 -21.13 -3.69 -1.67
CA ASP A 141 -20.43 -3.03 -0.58
C ASP A 141 -19.06 -3.70 -0.38
N MET A 142 -18.12 -2.94 0.16
CA MET A 142 -16.79 -3.42 0.49
C MET A 142 -16.44 -3.11 1.95
N GLU A 143 -15.90 -4.10 2.66
CA GLU A 143 -15.23 -3.91 3.94
C GLU A 143 -13.72 -4.01 3.75
N LEU A 144 -12.98 -3.03 4.28
CA LEU A 144 -11.51 -3.03 4.35
C LEU A 144 -11.09 -3.03 5.82
N THR A 145 -10.39 -4.07 6.25
CA THR A 145 -9.80 -4.14 7.59
C THR A 145 -8.28 -4.01 7.51
N ILE A 146 -7.75 -3.03 8.24
CA ILE A 146 -6.31 -2.78 8.35
C ILE A 146 -5.82 -2.91 9.79
N ARG A 147 -4.54 -3.22 9.97
CA ARG A 147 -3.81 -3.10 11.24
C ARG A 147 -2.93 -1.86 11.19
N HIS A 148 -3.06 -0.99 12.20
CA HIS A 148 -2.24 0.20 12.32
C HIS A 148 -1.79 0.41 13.77
N ALA A 149 -0.55 0.83 13.98
CA ALA A 149 0.05 1.02 15.30
C ALA A 149 0.57 2.46 15.51
N GLY A 150 0.15 3.41 14.66
CA GLY A 150 0.60 4.81 14.74
C GLY A 150 2.06 5.01 14.31
N GLN A 151 2.66 4.03 13.61
CA GLN A 151 4.05 4.06 13.17
C GLN A 151 4.38 5.14 12.15
N ASP A 152 3.36 5.73 11.52
CA ASP A 152 3.50 6.84 10.56
C ASP A 152 3.46 8.22 11.23
N ASN A 153 3.34 8.29 12.56
CA ASN A 153 3.37 9.54 13.31
C ASN A 153 4.79 10.14 13.34
N PRO A 154 5.03 11.35 12.81
CA PRO A 154 6.35 11.99 12.91
C PRO A 154 6.76 12.32 14.35
N ALA A 155 5.78 12.48 15.25
CA ALA A 155 5.98 12.76 16.67
C ALA A 155 5.90 11.49 17.52
N TRP A 156 6.14 10.31 16.93
CA TRP A 156 6.04 9.01 17.59
C TRP A 156 6.87 8.96 18.88
N LYS A 157 6.24 8.61 20.01
CA LYS A 157 6.86 8.56 21.35
C LYS A 157 7.08 7.14 21.87
N GLY A 158 6.97 6.13 21.00
CA GLY A 158 7.11 4.72 21.35
C GLY A 158 5.84 3.90 21.09
N PRO A 159 5.87 2.59 21.40
CA PRO A 159 4.87 1.64 20.95
C PRO A 159 3.46 2.03 21.39
N GLN A 160 2.57 2.26 20.41
CA GLN A 160 1.14 2.34 20.68
C GLN A 160 0.53 0.95 20.51
N THR A 161 -0.53 0.66 21.26
CA THR A 161 -1.29 -0.58 21.08
C THR A 161 -1.83 -0.62 19.65
N PRO A 162 -1.44 -1.62 18.83
CA PRO A 162 -1.94 -1.74 17.48
C PRO A 162 -3.45 -1.89 17.49
N CYS A 163 -4.14 -1.23 16.55
CA CYS A 163 -5.59 -1.37 16.39
C CYS A 163 -5.91 -2.00 15.02
N ARG A 164 -6.95 -2.82 15.00
CA ARG A 164 -7.66 -3.16 13.77
C ARG A 164 -8.70 -2.08 13.50
N ILE A 165 -8.66 -1.51 12.31
CA ILE A 165 -9.60 -0.50 11.85
C ILE A 165 -10.35 -1.10 10.68
N THR A 166 -11.68 -1.15 10.76
CA THR A 166 -12.54 -1.61 9.67
C THR A 166 -13.33 -0.45 9.09
N PHE A 167 -13.15 -0.25 7.80
CA PHE A 167 -13.92 0.68 6.99
C PHE A 167 -15.00 -0.08 6.23
N LEU A 168 -16.18 0.52 6.12
CA LEU A 168 -17.24 0.10 5.21
C LEU A 168 -17.33 1.12 4.08
N PHE A 169 -17.40 0.62 2.86
CA PHE A 169 -17.62 1.39 1.64
C PHE A 169 -18.92 0.89 1.01
N GLU A 170 -19.91 1.77 0.94
CA GLU A 170 -21.24 1.41 0.42
C GLU A 170 -21.35 1.76 -1.05
N ASP A 171 -21.99 0.87 -1.83
CA ASP A 171 -22.22 1.07 -3.26
C ASP A 171 -20.93 1.39 -4.02
N VAL A 172 -20.00 0.43 -3.98
CA VAL A 172 -18.69 0.53 -4.61
C VAL A 172 -18.76 0.25 -6.12
N GLU A 173 -18.07 1.09 -6.87
CA GLU A 173 -17.73 0.90 -8.26
C GLU A 173 -16.22 1.02 -8.40
N GLY A 174 -15.60 0.01 -9.02
CA GLY A 174 -14.15 -0.03 -9.20
C GLY A 174 -13.75 0.43 -10.59
N THR A 175 -12.69 1.21 -10.67
CA THR A 175 -11.90 1.35 -11.90
C THR A 175 -10.69 0.40 -11.86
N GLU A 176 -10.16 0.08 -10.67
CA GLU A 176 -9.00 -0.80 -10.52
C GLU A 176 -9.01 -1.61 -9.20
N PHE A 177 -8.82 -2.94 -9.29
CA PHE A 177 -8.51 -3.84 -8.16
C PHE A 177 -7.34 -4.74 -8.57
N ALA A 178 -6.12 -4.31 -8.23
CA ALA A 178 -4.90 -4.96 -8.70
C ALA A 178 -4.47 -6.09 -7.75
N THR A 179 -4.42 -7.32 -8.27
CA THR A 179 -4.01 -8.52 -7.53
C THR A 179 -2.66 -9.09 -7.96
N GLU A 180 -2.02 -8.47 -8.95
CA GLU A 180 -0.78 -8.95 -9.56
C GLU A 180 0.38 -9.06 -8.55
N ASN A 181 0.32 -8.29 -7.45
CA ASN A 181 1.34 -8.26 -6.41
C ASN A 181 0.80 -8.63 -5.01
N VAL A 182 -0.33 -9.36 -4.90
CA VAL A 182 -0.83 -9.80 -3.59
C VAL A 182 0.21 -10.68 -2.90
N ALA A 183 0.84 -10.14 -1.86
CA ALA A 183 1.82 -10.81 -1.02
C ALA A 183 1.40 -10.70 0.45
N TYR A 184 1.80 -11.69 1.25
CA TYR A 184 1.77 -11.57 2.69
C TYR A 184 3.18 -11.26 3.21
N PRO A 185 3.34 -10.23 4.06
CA PRO A 185 2.31 -9.27 4.48
C PRO A 185 1.99 -8.22 3.39
N SER A 186 0.77 -7.68 3.37
CA SER A 186 0.38 -6.57 2.46
C SER A 186 0.44 -5.24 3.20
N TRP A 187 1.35 -4.35 2.79
CA TRP A 187 1.63 -3.08 3.48
C TRP A 187 1.16 -1.91 2.64
N ILE A 188 0.60 -0.92 3.33
CA ILE A 188 0.07 0.31 2.75
C ILE A 188 1.19 1.35 2.68
N TYR A 189 1.34 1.99 1.52
CA TYR A 189 2.16 3.18 1.39
C TYR A 189 1.37 4.41 1.85
N ASP A 190 0.18 4.58 1.31
CA ASP A 190 -0.85 5.43 1.91
C ASP A 190 -2.25 4.96 1.54
N LEU A 191 -3.21 5.32 2.41
CA LEU A 191 -4.64 5.12 2.19
C LEU A 191 -5.32 6.49 2.23
N ARG A 192 -5.95 6.87 1.12
CA ARG A 192 -6.54 8.20 0.92
C ARG A 192 -8.03 8.10 0.63
N PHE A 193 -8.74 9.14 1.05
CA PHE A 193 -10.17 9.32 0.84
C PHE A 193 -10.40 10.72 0.31
N SER A 194 -11.21 10.90 -0.72
CA SER A 194 -11.48 12.24 -1.24
C SER A 194 -12.85 12.35 -1.89
N HIS A 195 -13.53 13.47 -1.66
CA HIS A 195 -14.76 13.77 -2.38
C HIS A 195 -14.52 13.96 -3.89
N CYS A 196 -15.47 13.48 -4.67
CA CYS A 196 -15.57 13.69 -6.11
C CYS A 196 -16.67 14.70 -6.44
N ASP A 197 -16.57 15.33 -7.61
CA ASP A 197 -17.52 16.36 -8.06
C ASP A 197 -18.93 15.78 -8.29
N ASP A 198 -19.02 14.47 -8.52
CA ASP A 198 -20.27 13.70 -8.65
C ASP A 198 -20.89 13.31 -7.30
N GLY A 199 -20.29 13.73 -6.18
CA GLY A 199 -20.75 13.41 -4.83
C GLY A 199 -20.31 12.05 -4.31
N ARG A 200 -19.54 11.27 -5.07
CA ARG A 200 -18.94 10.02 -4.59
C ARG A 200 -17.67 10.30 -3.78
N ILE A 201 -17.18 9.25 -3.12
CA ILE A 201 -15.90 9.25 -2.42
C ILE A 201 -14.96 8.32 -3.17
N GLN A 202 -13.83 8.85 -3.60
CA GLN A 202 -12.71 8.07 -4.12
C GLN A 202 -11.91 7.50 -2.95
N ILE A 203 -11.60 6.21 -3.05
CA ILE A 203 -10.75 5.46 -2.13
C ILE A 203 -9.54 5.00 -2.92
N ASP A 204 -8.38 5.47 -2.49
CA ASP A 204 -7.08 5.16 -3.09
C ASP A 204 -6.22 4.47 -2.03
N LEU A 205 -6.08 3.16 -2.18
CA LEU A 205 -5.12 2.35 -1.42
C LEU A 205 -3.92 2.12 -2.32
N ASN A 206 -2.85 2.88 -2.07
CA ASN A 206 -1.58 2.71 -2.73
C ASN A 206 -0.69 1.77 -1.89
N PRO A 207 -0.36 0.57 -2.39
CA PRO A 207 0.43 -0.38 -1.61
C PRO A 207 1.90 0.01 -1.59
N SER A 208 2.57 -0.27 -0.48
CA SER A 208 4.01 -0.53 -0.45
C SER A 208 4.28 -1.94 -0.94
N THR A 209 3.39 -2.90 -0.63
CA THR A 209 3.35 -4.26 -1.19
C THR A 209 1.93 -4.84 -1.09
N GLY A 210 1.55 -5.78 -1.96
CA GLY A 210 0.26 -6.42 -1.89
C GLY A 210 -0.79 -5.79 -2.79
N ILE A 211 -1.96 -5.51 -2.21
CA ILE A 211 -3.17 -5.16 -2.95
C ILE A 211 -3.23 -3.66 -3.22
N GLY A 212 -3.43 -3.28 -4.49
CA GLY A 212 -3.74 -1.92 -4.89
C GLY A 212 -5.23 -1.74 -5.17
N ILE A 213 -5.80 -0.62 -4.71
CA ILE A 213 -7.23 -0.33 -4.88
C ILE A 213 -7.39 1.12 -5.34
N LEU A 214 -8.13 1.29 -6.44
CA LEU A 214 -8.74 2.56 -6.80
C LEU A 214 -10.22 2.32 -7.12
N LEU A 215 -11.07 2.81 -6.22
CA LEU A 215 -12.51 2.65 -6.35
C LEU A 215 -13.25 3.89 -5.87
N TYR A 216 -14.53 3.94 -6.21
CA TYR A 216 -15.45 5.00 -5.85
C TYR A 216 -16.62 4.39 -5.09
N CYS A 217 -17.02 5.01 -3.99
CA CYS A 217 -18.17 4.58 -3.21
C CYS A 217 -19.15 5.73 -2.98
N ARG A 218 -20.39 5.42 -2.63
CA ARG A 218 -21.37 6.43 -2.22
C ARG A 218 -21.04 6.98 -0.83
N ALA A 219 -20.60 6.12 0.08
CA ALA A 219 -20.29 6.47 1.46
C ALA A 219 -19.08 5.65 1.96
N ALA A 220 -18.25 6.26 2.79
CA ALA A 220 -17.15 5.62 3.49
C ALA A 220 -17.30 5.86 5.00
N THR A 221 -17.31 4.80 5.80
CA THR A 221 -17.58 4.90 7.25
C THR A 221 -16.58 4.06 8.03
N VAL A 222 -16.06 4.60 9.13
CA VAL A 222 -15.36 3.79 10.14
C VAL A 222 -16.42 3.04 10.95
N ILE A 223 -16.52 1.73 10.76
CA ILE A 223 -17.54 0.90 11.43
C ILE A 223 -17.02 0.19 12.67
N ARG A 224 -15.70 0.00 12.78
CA ARG A 224 -15.10 -0.69 13.93
C ARG A 224 -13.64 -0.27 14.12
N ILE A 225 -13.28 0.03 15.37
CA ILE A 225 -11.88 0.09 15.80
C ILE A 225 -11.72 -0.75 17.06
N GLU A 226 -10.75 -1.65 17.07
CA GLU A 226 -10.51 -2.56 18.18
C GLU A 226 -9.01 -2.74 18.43
N PRO A 227 -8.55 -2.73 19.70
CA PRO A 227 -7.16 -3.09 20.02
C PRO A 227 -6.84 -4.51 19.56
N CYS A 228 -5.61 -4.74 19.12
CA CYS A 228 -5.11 -6.06 18.78
C CYS A 228 -3.69 -6.28 19.31
N ALA A 229 -3.28 -7.54 19.40
CA ALA A 229 -1.98 -7.90 19.95
C ALA A 229 -0.83 -7.26 19.16
N ALA A 230 0.26 -6.99 19.88
CA ALA A 230 1.57 -6.78 19.30
C ALA A 230 2.04 -8.14 18.72
N ASP A 231 1.56 -8.39 17.50
CA ASP A 231 1.86 -9.51 16.61
C ASP A 231 1.17 -10.83 16.97
N ASP A 232 0.18 -11.20 16.14
CA ASP A 232 0.21 -12.53 15.54
C ASP A 232 0.86 -12.32 14.17
N VAL A 233 2.13 -12.69 14.04
CA VAL A 233 2.67 -13.07 12.73
C VAL A 233 1.91 -14.34 12.35
N GLY A 234 0.74 -14.13 11.76
CA GLY A 234 -0.18 -15.18 11.38
C GLY A 234 0.29 -15.84 10.09
N ILE A 235 1.24 -16.77 10.25
CA ILE A 235 1.73 -17.79 9.30
C ILE A 235 2.59 -17.24 8.14
#